data_AF-A0A7V7NP90-F1
#
_entry.id   AF-A0A7V7NP90-F1
#
_cell.length_a   1.000
_cell.length_b   1.000
_cell.length_c   1.000
_cell.angle_alpha   90.00
_cell.angle_beta   90.00
_cell.angle_gamma   90.00
#
_symmetry.space_group_name_H-M   'P 1'
#
loop_
_entity.id
_entity.type
_entity.pdbx_description
1 polymer ?
#
loop_
_entity_poly.entity_id
_entity_poly.type
_entity_poly.pdbx_seq_one_letter_code
_entity_poly.pdbx_strand_id
1 'polypeptide(L)' 'MSKYNRELKCIIAKQYLDGTSSRYLAKQYSIPSRQIRYWAQVFAIHGANSFLSTKHAATAQEKRK' A
#
# COMPACT_ATOMS: atom_id res chain seq x y z
N MET A 1 -6.95 -11.25 -0.16
CA MET A 1 -6.82 -10.27 0.94
C MET A 1 -5.36 -9.87 1.08
N SER A 2 -5.04 -8.58 0.90
CA SER A 2 -3.66 -8.07 1.05
C SER A 2 -3.25 -8.13 2.52
N LYS A 3 -2.08 -8.72 2.83
CA LYS A 3 -1.50 -8.87 4.18
C LYS A 3 -1.49 -7.57 5.03
N TYR A 4 -1.49 -6.41 4.39
CA TYR A 4 -1.46 -5.10 5.04
C TYR A 4 -2.71 -4.29 4.65
N ASN A 5 -3.34 -3.61 5.61
CA ASN A 5 -4.49 -2.74 5.35
C ASN A 5 -4.05 -1.47 4.58
N ARG A 6 -5.00 -0.78 3.95
CA ARG A 6 -4.72 0.41 3.13
C ARG A 6 -4.12 1.56 3.95
N GLU A 7 -4.69 1.82 5.13
CA GLU A 7 -4.27 2.94 5.97
C GLU A 7 -2.81 2.84 6.39
N LEU A 8 -2.37 1.64 6.81
CA LEU A 8 -0.99 1.37 7.18
C LEU A 8 -0.05 1.64 6.00
N LYS A 9 -0.42 1.20 4.79
CA LYS A 9 0.38 1.47 3.59
C LYS A 9 0.54 2.97 3.34
N CYS A 10 -0.56 3.72 3.46
CA CYS A 10 -0.56 5.17 3.27
C CYS A 10 0.28 5.89 4.34
N ILE A 11 0.15 5.51 5.61
CA ILE A 11 0.92 6.10 6.72
C ILE A 11 2.42 5.89 6.50
N ILE A 12 2.84 4.65 6.20
CA ILE A 12 4.24 4.30 6.00
C ILE A 12 4.81 4.97 4.74
N ALA A 13 4.04 5.01 3.66
CA ALA A 13 4.42 5.70 2.44
C ALA A 13 4.64 7.19 2.68
N LYS A 14 3.73 7.85 3.41
CA LYS A 14 3.83 9.26 3.77
C LYS A 14 5.07 9.52 4.63
N GLN A 15 5.28 8.75 5.71
CA GLN A 15 6.47 8.88 6.55
C GLN A 15 7.78 8.75 5.76
N TYR A 16 7.83 7.83 4.79
CA TYR A 16 9.00 7.68 3.92
C TYR A 16 9.20 8.91 3.00
N LEU A 17 8.12 9.43 2.40
CA LEU A 17 8.17 10.63 1.57
C LEU A 17 8.53 11.90 2.37
N ASP A 18 8.16 11.94 3.66
CA ASP A 18 8.54 13.00 4.59
C ASP A 18 10.02 12.90 5.04
N GLY A 19 10.78 11.95 4.50
CA GLY A 19 12.23 11.80 4.73
C GLY A 19 12.62 10.69 5.70
N THR A 20 11.66 9.92 6.23
CA THR A 20 11.98 8.82 7.14
C THR A 20 12.65 7.66 6.39
N SER A 21 13.76 7.14 6.93
CA SER A 21 14.51 6.05 6.29
C SER A 21 13.67 4.77 6.13
N SER A 22 13.69 4.19 4.92
CA SER A 22 13.07 2.89 4.65
C SER A 22 13.66 1.74 5.49
N ARG A 23 14.90 1.86 5.98
CA ARG A 23 15.51 0.88 6.90
C ARG A 23 14.92 0.98 8.30
N TYR A 24 14.71 2.20 8.77
CA TYR A 24 14.07 2.46 10.06
C TYR A 24 12.64 1.93 10.07
N LEU A 25 11.84 2.32 9.07
CA LEU A 25 10.46 1.86 8.91
C LEU A 25 10.37 0.34 8.75
N ALA A 26 11.34 -0.28 8.07
CA ALA A 26 11.39 -1.72 7.91
C ALA A 26 11.55 -2.46 9.25
N LYS A 27 12.41 -1.95 10.13
CA LYS A 27 12.61 -2.50 11.48
C LYS A 27 11.38 -2.26 12.36
N GLN A 28 10.82 -1.06 12.33
CA GLN A 28 9.66 -0.69 13.16
C GLN A 28 8.42 -1.54 12.84
N TYR A 29 8.11 -1.68 11.55
CA TYR A 29 6.88 -2.36 11.12
C TYR A 29 7.09 -3.82 10.71
N SER A 30 8.33 -4.34 10.77
CA SER A 30 8.69 -5.67 10.25
C SER A 30 8.27 -5.86 8.78
N ILE A 31 8.52 -4.83 7.96
CA ILE A 31 8.16 -4.78 6.53
C ILE A 31 9.45 -4.64 5.70
N PRO A 32 9.62 -5.37 4.59
CA PRO A 32 10.80 -5.20 3.75
C PRO A 32 10.94 -3.76 3.22
N SER A 33 12.14 -3.16 3.29
CA SER A 33 12.39 -1.81 2.78
C SER A 33 12.01 -1.63 1.30
N ARG A 34 12.11 -2.69 0.50
CA ARG A 34 11.64 -2.70 -0.90
C ARG A 34 10.14 -2.42 -1.00
N GLN A 35 9.35 -3.02 -0.13
CA GLN A 35 7.90 -2.86 -0.09
C GLN A 35 7.51 -1.42 0.29
N ILE A 36 8.24 -0.84 1.24
CA ILE A 36 8.05 0.55 1.69
C ILE A 36 8.29 1.53 0.54
N ARG A 37 9.40 1.37 -0.19
CA ARG A 37 9.71 2.21 -1.37
C ARG A 37 8.64 2.08 -2.46
N TYR A 38 8.18 0.85 -2.71
CA TYR A 38 7.08 0.62 -3.66
C TYR A 38 5.81 1.35 -3.22
N TRP A 39 5.43 1.27 -1.94
CA TRP A 39 4.25 1.98 -1.46
C TRP A 39 4.38 3.49 -1.56
N ALA A 40 5.57 4.03 -1.30
CA ALA A 40 5.84 5.44 -1.50
C ALA A 40 5.68 5.87 -2.96
N GLN A 41 6.15 5.06 -3.92
CA GLN A 41 5.95 5.34 -5.35
C GLN A 41 4.47 5.37 -5.72
N VAL A 42 3.71 4.34 -5.33
CA VAL A 42 2.26 4.28 -5.57
C VAL A 42 1.56 5.48 -4.92
N PHE A 43 1.93 5.82 -3.69
CA PHE A 43 1.37 6.95 -2.95
C PHE A 43 1.72 8.31 -3.57
N ALA A 44 2.93 8.48 -4.08
CA ALA A 44 3.33 9.70 -4.77
C ALA A 44 2.52 9.94 -6.06
N ILE A 45 2.10 8.87 -6.74
CA ILE A 45 1.31 8.95 -7.99
C ILE A 45 -0.19 9.17 -7.69
N HIS A 46 -0.75 8.41 -6.75
CA HIS A 46 -2.22 8.36 -6.55
C HIS A 46 -2.70 9.08 -5.27
N GLY A 47 -1.79 9.52 -4.41
CA GLY A 47 -2.09 10.20 -3.15
C GLY A 47 -3.06 9.39 -2.28
N ALA A 48 -4.09 10.07 -1.78
CA ALA A 48 -5.13 9.44 -0.96
C ALA A 48 -5.87 8.30 -1.68
N ASN A 49 -5.94 8.28 -3.01
CA ASN A 49 -6.63 7.21 -3.76
C ASN A 49 -5.79 5.94 -3.92
N SER A 50 -4.61 5.88 -3.31
CA SER A 50 -3.75 4.71 -3.31
C SER A 50 -4.39 3.50 -2.64
N PHE A 51 -4.11 2.31 -3.19
CA PHE A 51 -4.53 1.01 -2.66
C PHE A 51 -6.04 0.86 -2.43
N LEU A 52 -6.88 1.65 -3.12
CA LEU A 52 -8.32 1.40 -3.14
C LEU A 52 -8.56 0.00 -3.71
N SER A 53 -9.32 -0.80 -2.96
CA SER A 53 -9.78 -2.09 -3.47
C SER A 53 -10.74 -1.79 -4.61
N THR A 54 -10.34 -2.03 -5.85
CA THR A 54 -11.26 -2.00 -6.98
C THR A 54 -12.34 -3.04 -6.70
N LYS A 55 -13.57 -2.58 -6.43
CA LYS A 55 -14.75 -3.44 -6.31
C LYS A 55 -15.01 -4.27 -7.59
N HIS A 56 -14.28 -4.00 -8.67
CA HIS A 56 -14.29 -4.76 -9.91
C HIS A 56 -13.72 -6.20 -9.81
N ALA A 57 -13.18 -6.62 -8.66
CA ALA A 57 -12.86 -8.04 -8.43
C ALA A 57 -14.05 -8.86 -7.88
N ALA A 58 -15.25 -8.27 -7.75
CA ALA A 58 -16.47 -8.95 -7.32
C ALA A 58 -17.32 -9.53 -8.47
N THR A 59 -16.89 -9.44 -9.73
CA THR A 59 -17.63 -9.99 -10.88
C THR A 59 -16.85 -11.10 -11.59
N ALA A 60 -16.53 -12.16 -10.86
CA ALA A 60 -16.24 -13.48 -11.45
C ALA A 60 -17.26 -14.55 -11.05
N GLN A 61 -18.31 -14.21 -10.28
CA GLN A 61 -19.39 -15.13 -9.90
C GLN A 61 -20.72 -14.88 -10.64
N GLU A 62 -20.81 -13.86 -11.50
CA GLU A 62 -22.06 -13.47 -12.18
C GLU A 62 -22.09 -13.88 -13.67
N LYS A 63 -21.43 -15.00 -14.00
CA LYS A 63 -21.56 -15.69 -15.30
C LYS A 63 -21.65 -17.20 -15.11
N ARG A 64 -22.68 -17.66 -14.41
CA ARG A 64 -23.26 -18.99 -14.63
C ARG A 64 -24.76 -18.80 -14.87
N LYS A 65 -25.06 -18.51 -16.13
CA LYS A 65 -26.40 -18.68 -16.71
C LYS A 65 -26.64 -20.15 -16.92
#